data_AF-A0A267EUA6-F1
#
_entry.id   AF-A0A267EUA6-F1
#
_cell.length_a   1.000
_cell.length_b   1.000
_cell.length_c   1.000
_cell.angle_alpha   90.00
_cell.angle_beta   90.00
_cell.angle_gamma   90.00
#
_symmetry.space_group_name_H-M   'P 1'
#
loop_
_entity.id
_entity.type
_entity.pdbx_description
1 polymer ?
#
loop_
_entity_poly.entity_id
_entity_poly.type
_entity_poly.pdbx_seq_one_letter_code
_entity_poly.pdbx_strand_id
1 'polypeptide(L)'
;MQSLKLNLSSAEFSKQLCHSMRLAGFTASRAAKQSALARALEAVSRSYLQQTNLRIVGSFAEGWGACFERLDGTIGADSDIDVTCLSGSRYHIGGGVCDCPDVASTSRLVNGHVELAEYSESHPATAERGTQVRPDMDIAFANPCCRYPVPEFLASPGHLPERVLSSVTAEMSRSWSCHLIRASSPGKESWQLRVSTTFLENSAMRSLSTVQGQVFLLLKYLIKRVIGRHYRGLKSYHAKTLLFRTIQLIPEDRWVPDNLEKLVQQCLRSLIDHLSSNTGLLSHFFVPNALVYLRKNCDSLSAANAVSQTLKDLRHRLIEFQQQLVPISEAAPFHLHPFRLMPLYFLETPGLPGTLEFHHIYLAVKLAMLSLAQVDDSQCVRPLIDRLPDTACTARTALKVLVALKDGQKLEAKRLLREGFGNRPCRVARQIPCELDCDVLEYLGSRDSAWQFSMRFEQPISLAWLPSPQLRAQFPARMTYYDKRFFLNFALLVNSLQLELDEARQDFLDDWFADLRSDPGCDFEELFTFSLYSRKVAQLRLIRDRLLRLSSYQTSEKFLQLTRKILELSRR
;
A
#
# COMPACT_ATOMS: atom_id res chain seq x y z
N MET A 1 -9.51 -21.91 25.20
CA MET A 1 -8.28 -21.70 24.40
C MET A 1 -7.42 -20.53 24.90
N GLN A 2 -7.96 -19.34 25.20
CA GLN A 2 -7.16 -18.22 25.75
C GLN A 2 -6.52 -18.54 27.11
N SER A 3 -7.24 -19.17 28.03
CA SER A 3 -6.73 -19.60 29.34
C SER A 3 -5.52 -20.55 29.25
N LEU A 4 -5.53 -21.46 28.27
CA LEU A 4 -4.41 -22.39 28.03
C LEU A 4 -3.14 -21.67 27.55
N LYS A 5 -3.26 -20.63 26.72
CA LYS A 5 -2.11 -19.86 26.21
C LYS A 5 -1.47 -18.97 27.26
N LEU A 6 -2.24 -18.51 28.24
CA LEU A 6 -1.73 -17.75 29.39
C LEU A 6 -0.84 -18.61 30.30
N ASN A 7 -1.07 -19.93 30.32
CA ASN A 7 -0.33 -20.87 31.16
C ASN A 7 0.94 -21.44 30.49
N LEU A 8 1.18 -21.16 29.20
CA LEU A 8 2.39 -21.59 28.50
C LEU A 8 3.62 -20.82 28.99
N SER A 9 4.77 -21.50 29.04
CA SER A 9 6.05 -20.81 29.23
C SER A 9 6.26 -19.74 28.15
N SER A 10 7.06 -18.71 28.45
CA SER A 10 7.35 -17.65 27.49
C SER A 10 7.95 -18.18 26.18
N ALA A 11 8.80 -19.22 26.27
CA ALA A 11 9.42 -19.83 25.10
C ALA A 11 8.41 -20.59 24.23
N GLU A 12 7.53 -21.40 24.84
CA GLU A 12 6.50 -22.16 24.11
C GLU A 12 5.50 -21.24 23.43
N PHE A 13 5.02 -20.20 24.14
CA PHE A 13 4.13 -19.21 23.54
C PHE A 13 4.82 -18.44 22.41
N SER A 14 6.09 -18.04 22.59
CA SER A 14 6.85 -17.33 21.57
C SER A 14 7.00 -18.17 20.29
N LYS A 15 7.29 -19.47 20.41
CA LYS A 15 7.29 -20.41 19.27
C LYS A 15 5.93 -20.49 18.59
N GLN A 16 4.86 -20.65 19.37
CA GLN A 16 3.51 -20.76 18.83
C GLN A 16 3.10 -19.48 18.08
N LEU A 17 3.38 -18.30 18.65
CA LEU A 17 3.11 -17.01 18.03
C LEU A 17 3.95 -16.82 16.75
N CYS A 18 5.26 -17.08 16.81
CA CYS A 18 6.14 -17.03 15.66
C CYS A 18 5.65 -17.94 14.52
N HIS A 19 5.22 -19.16 14.86
CA HIS A 19 4.65 -20.10 13.89
C HIS A 19 3.35 -19.57 13.27
N SER A 20 2.41 -19.06 14.06
CA SER A 20 1.19 -18.44 13.52
C SER A 20 1.48 -17.24 12.61
N MET A 21 2.46 -16.42 12.97
CA MET A 21 2.90 -15.29 12.12
C MET A 21 3.51 -15.78 10.80
N ARG A 22 4.31 -16.86 10.82
CA ARG A 22 4.85 -17.48 9.60
C ARG A 22 3.74 -18.04 8.71
N LEU A 23 2.73 -18.71 9.29
CA LEU A 23 1.55 -19.18 8.54
C LEU A 23 0.75 -18.03 7.92
N ALA A 24 0.73 -16.85 8.54
CA ALA A 24 0.17 -15.64 7.95
C ALA A 24 1.10 -14.95 6.92
N GLY A 25 2.27 -15.53 6.63
CA GLY A 25 3.22 -15.05 5.64
C GLY A 25 4.27 -14.07 6.17
N PHE A 26 4.34 -13.78 7.47
CA PHE A 26 5.33 -12.85 8.03
C PHE A 26 6.71 -13.51 8.14
N THR A 27 7.38 -13.61 6.99
CA THR A 27 8.72 -14.15 6.79
C THR A 27 9.58 -13.15 6.00
N ALA A 28 10.91 -13.21 6.18
CA ALA A 28 11.82 -12.33 5.45
C ALA A 28 11.72 -12.49 3.92
N SER A 29 11.51 -13.72 3.43
CA SER A 29 11.32 -14.00 2.00
C SER A 29 10.08 -13.30 1.43
N ARG A 30 8.93 -13.43 2.09
CA ARG A 30 7.70 -12.75 1.65
C ARG A 30 7.78 -11.24 1.80
N ALA A 31 8.46 -10.74 2.84
CA ALA A 31 8.73 -9.31 2.99
C ALA A 31 9.61 -8.77 1.83
N ALA A 32 10.63 -9.50 1.41
CA ALA A 32 11.45 -9.13 0.26
C ALA A 32 10.64 -9.08 -1.05
N LYS A 33 9.72 -10.04 -1.25
CA LYS A 33 8.78 -10.04 -2.39
C LYS A 33 7.81 -8.86 -2.32
N GLN A 34 7.23 -8.55 -1.15
CA GLN A 34 6.41 -7.34 -0.96
C GLN A 34 7.19 -6.07 -1.33
N SER A 35 8.45 -5.94 -0.91
CA SER A 35 9.31 -4.82 -1.29
C SER A 35 9.61 -4.78 -2.79
N ALA A 36 9.61 -5.92 -3.49
CA ALA A 36 9.73 -5.97 -4.95
C ALA A 36 8.45 -5.46 -5.64
N LEU A 37 7.27 -5.77 -5.10
CA LEU A 37 6.00 -5.20 -5.57
C LEU A 37 6.01 -3.67 -5.50
N ALA A 38 6.47 -3.13 -4.36
CA ALA A 38 6.60 -1.69 -4.19
C ALA A 38 7.60 -1.06 -5.16
N ARG A 39 8.71 -1.75 -5.46
CA ARG A 39 9.69 -1.32 -6.48
C ARG A 39 9.10 -1.31 -7.89
N ALA A 40 8.28 -2.30 -8.24
CA ALA A 40 7.57 -2.30 -9.52
C ALA A 40 6.59 -1.12 -9.62
N LEU A 41 5.79 -0.87 -8.57
CA LEU A 41 4.90 0.30 -8.53
C LEU A 41 5.67 1.62 -8.63
N GLU A 42 6.81 1.73 -7.95
CA GLU A 42 7.70 2.89 -8.02
C GLU A 42 8.21 3.09 -9.46
N ALA A 43 8.73 2.04 -10.10
CA ALA A 43 9.26 2.10 -11.46
C ALA A 43 8.21 2.54 -12.48
N VAL A 44 7.00 1.97 -12.43
CA VAL A 44 5.90 2.37 -13.31
C VAL A 44 5.50 3.83 -13.06
N SER A 45 5.44 4.25 -11.80
CA SER A 45 5.07 5.63 -11.43
C SER A 45 6.12 6.64 -11.87
N ARG A 46 7.41 6.34 -11.68
CA ARG A 46 8.52 7.19 -12.11
C ARG A 46 8.55 7.34 -13.62
N SER A 47 8.32 6.24 -14.35
CA SER A 47 8.29 6.25 -15.81
C SER A 47 7.10 7.05 -16.34
N TYR A 48 5.91 6.79 -15.80
CA TYR A 48 4.69 7.53 -16.16
C TYR A 48 4.81 9.04 -15.91
N LEU A 49 5.41 9.45 -14.80
CA LEU A 49 5.52 10.86 -14.44
C LEU A 49 6.79 11.52 -15.00
N GLN A 50 7.65 10.74 -15.68
CA GLN A 50 8.98 11.18 -16.12
C GLN A 50 9.80 11.81 -14.98
N GLN A 51 9.63 11.25 -13.78
CA GLN A 51 10.21 11.78 -12.53
C GLN A 51 11.13 10.73 -11.90
N THR A 52 12.44 10.97 -11.94
CA THR A 52 13.42 10.07 -11.32
C THR A 52 13.58 10.30 -9.82
N ASN A 53 13.02 11.37 -9.28
CA ASN A 53 13.15 11.83 -7.90
C ASN A 53 12.05 11.33 -6.96
N LEU A 54 11.16 10.44 -7.42
CA LEU A 54 10.14 9.80 -6.60
C LEU A 54 10.63 8.47 -6.02
N ARG A 55 10.31 8.23 -4.73
CA ARG A 55 10.53 6.96 -4.03
C ARG A 55 9.27 6.55 -3.29
N ILE A 56 8.87 5.28 -3.38
CA ILE A 56 7.83 4.71 -2.52
C ILE A 56 8.50 4.21 -1.25
N VAL A 57 7.94 4.60 -0.11
CA VAL A 57 8.53 4.39 1.21
C VAL A 57 7.51 3.83 2.20
N GLY A 58 7.94 3.66 3.46
CA GLY A 58 7.04 3.21 4.52
C GLY A 58 6.69 1.73 4.44
N SER A 59 5.69 1.31 5.20
CA SER A 59 5.48 -0.11 5.51
C SER A 59 5.20 -1.00 4.27
N PHE A 60 4.58 -0.44 3.23
CA PHE A 60 4.39 -1.15 1.96
C PHE A 60 5.74 -1.41 1.26
N ALA A 61 6.61 -0.39 1.18
CA ALA A 61 7.92 -0.50 0.53
C ALA A 61 8.95 -1.28 1.36
N GLU A 62 8.82 -1.25 2.68
CA GLU A 62 9.67 -1.92 3.66
C GLU A 62 9.45 -3.44 3.71
N GLY A 63 8.30 -3.91 3.21
CA GLY A 63 7.92 -5.32 3.25
C GLY A 63 7.32 -5.77 4.58
N TRP A 64 7.19 -4.86 5.55
CA TRP A 64 6.71 -5.17 6.90
C TRP A 64 5.63 -4.20 7.37
N GLY A 65 4.53 -4.74 7.87
CA GLY A 65 3.50 -3.96 8.56
C GLY A 65 2.55 -3.16 7.67
N ALA A 66 2.50 -3.44 6.36
CA ALA A 66 1.45 -2.93 5.47
C ALA A 66 0.07 -3.55 5.78
N CYS A 67 0.05 -4.73 6.38
CA CYS A 67 -1.14 -5.41 6.89
C CYS A 67 -0.77 -6.19 8.16
N PHE A 68 -1.69 -6.23 9.14
CA PHE A 68 -1.48 -6.95 10.41
C PHE A 68 -2.01 -8.38 10.39
N GLU A 69 -2.85 -8.73 9.41
CA GLU A 69 -3.52 -10.04 9.34
C GLU A 69 -2.69 -11.07 8.58
N ARG A 70 -2.08 -10.65 7.46
CA ARG A 70 -1.27 -11.49 6.56
C ARG A 70 -0.35 -10.66 5.67
N LEU A 71 0.59 -11.31 4.99
CA LEU A 71 1.53 -10.68 4.04
C LEU A 71 1.40 -11.29 2.64
N ASP A 72 0.56 -10.69 1.79
CA ASP A 72 0.18 -11.18 0.46
C ASP A 72 0.05 -10.07 -0.60
N GLY A 73 0.72 -8.92 -0.43
CA GLY A 73 0.57 -7.77 -1.34
C GLY A 73 -0.48 -6.77 -0.87
N THR A 74 -1.47 -7.21 -0.09
CA THR A 74 -2.57 -6.36 0.35
C THR A 74 -2.12 -5.32 1.38
N ILE A 75 -2.81 -4.18 1.37
CA ILE A 75 -2.61 -3.09 2.32
C ILE A 75 -3.82 -3.06 3.24
N GLY A 76 -3.58 -3.15 4.55
CA GLY A 76 -4.64 -3.15 5.56
C GLY A 76 -5.33 -1.79 5.65
N ALA A 77 -6.57 -1.78 6.12
CA ALA A 77 -7.41 -0.58 6.19
C ALA A 77 -6.86 0.57 7.04
N ASP A 78 -5.90 0.28 7.92
CA ASP A 78 -5.22 1.29 8.73
C ASP A 78 -3.81 1.61 8.20
N SER A 79 -3.42 1.15 7.01
CA SER A 79 -2.12 1.43 6.41
C SER A 79 -2.25 2.19 5.09
N ASP A 80 -1.22 2.95 4.81
CA ASP A 80 -1.07 3.90 3.71
C ASP A 80 0.07 3.47 2.77
N ILE A 81 0.08 4.07 1.58
CA ILE A 81 1.27 4.11 0.72
C ILE A 81 1.93 5.46 0.91
N ASP A 82 3.13 5.45 1.49
CA ASP A 82 3.94 6.65 1.63
C ASP A 82 4.79 6.87 0.36
N VAL A 83 4.85 8.11 -0.10
CA VAL A 83 5.64 8.54 -1.25
C VAL A 83 6.50 9.73 -0.85
N THR A 84 7.77 9.72 -1.23
CA THR A 84 8.66 10.87 -1.09
C THR A 84 9.09 11.36 -2.47
N CYS A 85 8.88 12.64 -2.76
CA CYS A 85 9.31 13.30 -3.99
C CYS A 85 10.39 14.35 -3.69
N LEU A 86 11.59 14.14 -4.23
CA LEU A 86 12.73 15.06 -4.04
C LEU A 86 12.66 16.21 -5.06
N SER A 87 11.77 17.18 -4.85
CA SER A 87 11.51 18.27 -5.81
C SER A 87 11.83 19.67 -5.29
N GLY A 88 12.26 19.81 -4.04
CA GLY A 88 12.58 21.11 -3.44
C GLY A 88 13.98 21.63 -3.79
N SER A 89 14.31 22.81 -3.26
CA SER A 89 15.66 23.37 -3.27
C SER A 89 16.68 22.39 -2.70
N ARG A 90 17.89 22.39 -3.27
CA ARG A 90 19.01 21.57 -2.81
C ARG A 90 19.68 22.21 -1.60
N TYR A 91 20.08 21.39 -0.63
CA TYR A 91 20.78 21.83 0.57
C TYR A 91 22.11 21.10 0.72
N HIS A 92 23.03 21.79 1.39
CA HIS A 92 24.25 21.22 1.91
C HIS A 92 24.23 21.43 3.43
N ILE A 93 24.23 20.34 4.18
CA ILE A 93 24.15 20.36 5.63
C ILE A 93 25.51 19.98 6.22
N GLY A 94 25.97 20.74 7.22
CA GLY A 94 27.21 20.42 7.95
C GLY A 94 27.08 19.12 8.74
N GLY A 95 28.19 18.40 8.95
CA GLY A 95 28.24 17.16 9.74
C GLY A 95 28.50 15.87 8.94
N GLY A 96 28.87 15.99 7.65
CA GLY A 96 29.39 14.90 6.82
C GLY A 96 30.47 15.41 5.87
N VAL A 97 31.23 14.51 5.24
CA VAL A 97 32.25 14.87 4.23
C VAL A 97 31.57 14.91 2.85
N CYS A 98 31.64 16.05 2.14
CA CYS A 98 31.29 16.16 0.72
C CYS A 98 32.33 16.99 -0.04
N ASP A 99 32.63 16.57 -1.27
CA ASP A 99 33.48 17.30 -2.23
C ASP A 99 32.63 18.15 -3.20
N CYS A 100 31.46 18.60 -2.76
CA CYS A 100 30.50 19.36 -3.54
C CYS A 100 31.09 20.73 -3.95
N PRO A 101 31.35 21.03 -5.24
CA PRO A 101 31.97 22.29 -5.64
C PRO A 101 30.99 23.50 -5.61
N ASP A 102 29.67 23.23 -5.68
CA ASP A 102 28.62 24.24 -5.90
C ASP A 102 27.71 24.47 -4.68
N VAL A 103 28.24 24.98 -3.57
CA VAL A 103 27.36 25.42 -2.48
C VAL A 103 27.85 26.73 -1.88
N ALA A 104 27.16 27.82 -2.24
CA ALA A 104 27.44 29.17 -1.75
C ALA A 104 27.30 29.33 -0.22
N SER A 105 26.61 28.42 0.49
CA SER A 105 26.49 28.44 1.96
C SER A 105 26.16 27.07 2.55
N THR A 106 26.90 26.66 3.58
CA THR A 106 26.60 25.45 4.37
C THR A 106 25.50 25.74 5.39
N SER A 107 24.41 24.99 5.35
CA SER A 107 23.35 25.08 6.35
C SER A 107 23.76 24.42 7.66
N ARG A 108 23.60 25.15 8.77
CA ARG A 108 23.89 24.63 10.11
C ARG A 108 22.82 23.61 10.53
N LEU A 109 23.26 22.42 10.93
CA LEU A 109 22.40 21.39 11.50
C LEU A 109 22.40 21.49 13.03
N VAL A 110 21.23 21.63 13.64
CA VAL A 110 21.04 21.68 15.10
C VAL A 110 19.97 20.67 15.50
N ASN A 111 20.33 19.66 16.30
CA ASN A 111 19.45 18.59 16.76
C ASN A 111 18.63 17.94 15.61
N GLY A 112 19.29 17.72 14.47
CA GLY A 112 18.66 17.13 13.27
C GLY A 112 17.82 18.09 12.42
N HIS A 113 17.84 19.39 12.70
CA HIS A 113 17.07 20.41 11.99
C HIS A 113 17.95 21.49 11.36
N VAL A 114 17.50 22.03 10.24
CA VAL A 114 18.05 23.21 9.55
C VAL A 114 17.06 24.35 9.73
N GLU A 115 17.53 25.52 10.16
CA GLU A 115 16.70 26.72 10.31
C GLU A 115 16.48 27.41 8.95
N LEU A 116 15.26 27.91 8.74
CA LEU A 116 14.88 28.65 7.55
C LEU A 116 14.92 30.16 7.83
N ALA A 117 15.40 30.93 6.84
CA ALA A 117 15.39 32.40 6.92
C ALA A 117 13.98 32.98 6.70
N GLU A 118 13.12 32.26 5.98
CA GLU A 118 11.77 32.70 5.61
C GLU A 118 10.72 31.70 6.09
N TYR A 119 9.52 32.22 6.38
CA TYR A 119 8.37 31.43 6.79
C TYR A 119 7.94 30.47 5.67
N SER A 120 7.75 29.20 6.01
CA SER A 120 7.20 28.19 5.10
C SER A 120 6.11 27.38 5.78
N GLU A 121 4.92 27.30 5.19
CA GLU A 121 3.81 26.49 5.72
C GLU A 121 4.24 25.06 6.09
N SER A 122 3.89 24.64 7.31
CA SER A 122 4.38 23.43 7.96
C SER A 122 3.46 22.22 7.77
N HIS A 123 3.58 21.53 6.63
CA HIS A 123 3.01 20.20 6.47
C HIS A 123 4.05 19.26 5.84
N PRO A 124 4.45 18.17 6.51
CA PRO A 124 5.47 17.25 5.99
C PRO A 124 4.96 16.41 4.82
N ALA A 125 3.65 16.14 4.79
CA ALA A 125 3.01 15.34 3.76
C ALA A 125 1.59 15.83 3.46
N THR A 126 1.13 15.59 2.23
CA THR A 126 -0.25 15.73 1.80
C THR A 126 -0.91 14.36 1.82
N ALA A 127 -1.96 14.22 2.63
CA ALA A 127 -2.72 12.98 2.75
C ALA A 127 -3.86 12.91 1.74
N GLU A 128 -3.98 11.77 1.10
CA GLU A 128 -5.06 11.39 0.20
C GLU A 128 -5.83 10.22 0.82
N ARG A 129 -7.14 10.43 1.03
CA ARG A 129 -8.01 9.41 1.62
C ARG A 129 -8.23 8.24 0.66
N GLY A 130 -8.11 7.03 1.19
CA GLY A 130 -8.42 5.79 0.51
C GLY A 130 -9.91 5.61 0.26
N THR A 131 -10.20 4.56 -0.49
CA THR A 131 -11.53 4.04 -0.81
C THR A 131 -11.50 2.51 -0.73
N GLN A 132 -12.62 1.82 -0.97
CA GLN A 132 -12.62 0.35 -1.02
C GLN A 132 -11.66 -0.24 -2.06
N VAL A 133 -11.35 0.56 -3.09
CA VAL A 133 -10.50 0.15 -4.20
C VAL A 133 -9.13 0.82 -4.20
N ARG A 134 -8.77 1.62 -3.20
CA ARG A 134 -7.44 2.27 -3.16
C ARG A 134 -7.07 2.58 -1.71
N PRO A 135 -5.88 2.21 -1.23
CA PRO A 135 -5.46 2.56 0.13
C PRO A 135 -5.33 4.08 0.32
N ASP A 136 -5.24 4.53 1.57
CA ASP A 136 -4.76 5.87 1.88
C ASP A 136 -3.35 6.09 1.27
N MET A 137 -3.02 7.32 0.90
CA MET A 137 -1.68 7.67 0.39
C MET A 137 -1.19 8.97 0.99
N ASP A 138 0.06 8.99 1.41
CA ASP A 138 0.71 10.18 1.96
C ASP A 138 1.90 10.57 1.09
N ILE A 139 1.94 11.82 0.63
CA ILE A 139 3.01 12.32 -0.26
C ILE A 139 3.80 13.40 0.47
N ALA A 140 5.09 13.15 0.68
CA ALA A 140 6.03 14.12 1.23
C ALA A 140 6.88 14.75 0.11
N PHE A 141 6.80 16.06 -0.05
CA PHE A 141 7.75 16.82 -0.86
C PHE A 141 8.97 17.16 -0.01
N ALA A 142 10.15 16.81 -0.53
CA ALA A 142 11.40 16.91 0.20
C ALA A 142 12.46 17.68 -0.58
N ASN A 143 13.35 18.30 0.18
CA ASN A 143 14.48 19.08 -0.29
C ASN A 143 15.73 18.19 -0.35
N PRO A 144 16.28 17.89 -1.53
CA PRO A 144 17.46 17.04 -1.65
C PRO A 144 18.66 17.61 -0.88
N CYS A 145 19.44 16.73 -0.28
CA CYS A 145 20.70 17.06 0.39
C CYS A 145 21.85 16.25 -0.17
N CYS A 146 23.04 16.84 -0.16
CA CYS A 146 24.25 16.18 -0.66
C CYS A 146 24.59 14.89 0.11
N ARG A 147 24.46 14.89 1.44
CA ARG A 147 24.86 13.75 2.30
C ARG A 147 24.12 13.77 3.63
N TYR A 148 23.95 12.58 4.19
CA TYR A 148 23.48 12.39 5.56
C TYR A 148 24.53 12.84 6.59
N PRO A 149 24.12 13.34 7.77
CA PRO A 149 25.03 13.41 8.90
C PRO A 149 25.51 11.99 9.27
N VAL A 150 26.74 11.86 9.75
CA VAL A 150 27.35 10.55 10.06
C VAL A 150 26.66 9.92 11.27
N PRO A 151 25.95 8.78 11.15
CA PRO A 151 25.33 8.12 12.28
C PRO A 151 26.35 7.59 13.29
N GLU A 152 26.03 7.66 14.59
CA GLU A 152 26.91 7.21 15.68
C GLU A 152 27.30 5.73 15.58
N PHE A 153 26.37 4.88 15.11
CA PHE A 153 26.63 3.45 14.99
C PHE A 153 27.70 3.09 13.94
N LEU A 154 28.09 4.01 13.05
CA LEU A 154 29.21 3.74 12.14
C LEU A 154 30.55 3.65 12.87
N ALA A 155 30.72 4.41 13.97
CA ALA A 155 31.89 4.31 14.82
C ALA A 155 31.79 3.14 15.81
N SER A 156 30.58 2.82 16.26
CA SER A 156 30.31 1.72 17.19
C SER A 156 29.07 0.92 16.76
N PRO A 157 29.23 -0.07 15.85
CA PRO A 157 28.10 -0.79 15.27
C PRO A 157 27.40 -1.73 16.26
N GLY A 158 28.02 -2.03 17.41
CA GLY A 158 27.49 -2.98 18.39
C GLY A 158 27.25 -4.35 17.73
N HIS A 159 26.03 -4.87 17.88
CA HIS A 159 25.57 -6.13 17.29
C HIS A 159 24.74 -5.96 16.00
N LEU A 160 24.81 -4.80 15.34
CA LEU A 160 24.13 -4.61 14.06
C LEU A 160 24.58 -5.68 13.05
N PRO A 161 23.64 -6.44 12.46
CA PRO A 161 23.99 -7.44 11.47
C PRO A 161 24.63 -6.80 10.23
N GLU A 162 25.61 -7.48 9.64
CA GLU A 162 26.34 -7.01 8.45
C GLU A 162 25.41 -6.66 7.29
N ARG A 163 24.33 -7.44 7.09
CA ARG A 163 23.31 -7.16 6.06
C ARG A 163 22.62 -5.81 6.27
N VAL A 164 22.38 -5.39 7.52
CA VAL A 164 21.74 -4.11 7.84
C VAL A 164 22.75 -2.99 7.64
N LEU A 165 23.97 -3.16 8.17
CA LEU A 165 25.04 -2.18 8.04
C LEU A 165 25.38 -1.91 6.57
N SER A 166 25.58 -2.96 5.78
CA SER A 166 25.91 -2.87 4.34
C SER A 166 24.80 -2.18 3.55
N SER A 167 23.54 -2.53 3.81
CA SER A 167 22.38 -1.94 3.13
C SER A 167 22.24 -0.44 3.43
N VAL A 168 22.39 -0.05 4.70
CA VAL A 168 22.33 1.36 5.12
C VAL A 168 23.51 2.15 4.57
N THR A 169 24.74 1.64 4.66
CA THR A 169 25.94 2.30 4.13
C THR A 169 25.87 2.46 2.60
N ALA A 170 25.31 1.47 1.89
CA ALA A 170 25.07 1.56 0.46
C ALA A 170 24.07 2.68 0.12
N GLU A 171 22.94 2.79 0.83
CA GLU A 171 21.97 3.88 0.60
C GLU A 171 22.56 5.25 0.98
N MET A 172 23.31 5.36 2.08
CA MET A 172 24.04 6.59 2.45
C MET A 172 25.03 7.03 1.37
N SER A 173 25.60 6.07 0.63
CA SER A 173 26.57 6.33 -0.43
C SER A 173 25.93 6.83 -1.72
N ARG A 174 24.62 6.67 -1.90
CA ARG A 174 23.91 7.14 -3.09
C ARG A 174 23.79 8.66 -3.08
N SER A 175 24.17 9.29 -4.19
CA SER A 175 23.99 10.72 -4.39
C SER A 175 22.52 11.11 -4.21
N TRP A 176 22.27 12.20 -3.47
CA TRP A 176 20.94 12.75 -3.24
C TRP A 176 19.95 11.81 -2.50
N SER A 177 20.46 10.84 -1.74
CA SER A 177 19.62 10.03 -0.84
C SER A 177 19.19 10.83 0.40
N CYS A 178 20.07 11.67 0.94
CA CYS A 178 19.71 12.56 2.04
C CYS A 178 18.70 13.60 1.57
N HIS A 179 17.74 13.93 2.43
CA HIS A 179 16.73 14.93 2.15
C HIS A 179 16.19 15.55 3.43
N LEU A 180 15.72 16.78 3.32
CA LEU A 180 15.02 17.49 4.38
C LEU A 180 13.52 17.48 4.09
N ILE A 181 12.71 17.36 5.13
CA ILE A 181 11.25 17.48 5.05
C ILE A 181 10.77 18.62 5.93
N ARG A 182 9.58 19.12 5.62
CA ARG A 182 8.88 20.14 6.40
C ARG A 182 8.34 19.56 7.71
N ALA A 183 9.24 19.38 8.67
CA ALA A 183 8.91 19.01 10.04
C ALA A 183 9.77 19.86 10.99
N SER A 184 9.13 20.46 11.99
CA SER A 184 9.79 21.37 12.93
C SER A 184 9.73 20.82 14.34
N SER A 185 10.68 21.22 15.20
CA SER A 185 10.57 20.94 16.63
C SER A 185 9.34 21.66 17.22
N PRO A 186 8.72 21.15 18.30
CA PRO A 186 7.62 21.84 18.97
C PRO A 186 7.97 23.30 19.30
N GLY A 187 7.11 24.25 18.92
CA GLY A 187 7.32 25.69 19.14
C GLY A 187 8.17 26.41 18.07
N LYS A 188 8.66 25.70 17.04
CA LYS A 188 9.39 26.27 15.90
C LYS A 188 8.71 25.95 14.56
N GLU A 189 7.39 25.71 14.58
CA GLU A 189 6.61 25.41 13.38
C GLU A 189 6.88 26.44 12.27
N SER A 190 7.08 25.96 11.04
CA SER A 190 7.32 26.77 9.84
C SER A 190 8.70 27.43 9.69
N TRP A 191 9.59 27.27 10.68
CA TRP A 191 10.94 27.88 10.68
C TRP A 191 12.08 26.86 10.56
N GLN A 192 11.75 25.57 10.42
CA GLN A 192 12.75 24.51 10.38
C GLN A 192 12.37 23.41 9.40
N LEU A 193 13.39 22.86 8.75
CA LEU A 193 13.34 21.58 8.07
C LEU A 193 14.06 20.52 8.89
N ARG A 194 13.59 19.27 8.84
CA ARG A 194 14.21 18.14 9.54
C ARG A 194 14.87 17.20 8.54
N VAL A 195 16.05 16.68 8.90
CA VAL A 195 16.65 15.55 8.20
C VAL A 195 15.69 14.35 8.24
N SER A 196 15.37 13.83 7.07
CA SER A 196 14.54 12.64 6.92
C SER A 196 15.42 11.44 6.57
N THR A 197 15.27 10.37 7.34
CA THR A 197 16.05 9.14 7.17
C THR A 197 15.25 8.01 6.57
N THR A 198 14.10 8.32 5.97
CA THR A 198 13.17 7.32 5.47
C THR A 198 13.79 6.36 4.44
N PHE A 199 14.77 6.79 3.65
CA PHE A 199 15.47 5.87 2.74
C PHE A 199 16.44 4.94 3.47
N LEU A 200 17.12 5.43 4.52
CA LEU A 200 17.96 4.59 5.39
C LEU A 200 17.11 3.60 6.18
N GLU A 201 15.98 4.05 6.72
CA GLU A 201 14.99 3.22 7.39
C GLU A 201 14.50 2.11 6.46
N ASN A 202 14.08 2.46 5.24
CA ASN A 202 13.63 1.48 4.26
C ASN A 202 14.69 0.41 4.00
N SER A 203 15.95 0.83 3.83
CA SER A 203 17.08 -0.08 3.54
C SER A 203 17.35 -1.02 4.72
N ALA A 204 17.31 -0.49 5.96
CA ALA A 204 17.44 -1.28 7.17
C ALA A 204 16.27 -2.27 7.35
N MET A 205 15.03 -1.81 7.19
CA MET A 205 13.80 -2.62 7.34
C MET A 205 13.75 -3.79 6.33
N ARG A 206 14.21 -3.57 5.10
CA ARG A 206 14.31 -4.62 4.06
C ARG A 206 15.34 -5.69 4.39
N SER A 207 16.26 -5.40 5.31
CA SER A 207 17.37 -6.26 5.69
C SER A 207 17.12 -7.01 7.00
N LEU A 208 15.90 -6.98 7.53
CA LEU A 208 15.56 -7.67 8.78
C LEU A 208 15.44 -9.19 8.58
N SER A 209 15.84 -9.95 9.61
CA SER A 209 15.49 -11.37 9.71
C SER A 209 13.99 -11.54 9.97
N THR A 210 13.49 -12.77 9.81
CA THR A 210 12.08 -13.08 10.09
C THR A 210 11.68 -12.67 11.52
N VAL A 211 12.48 -13.02 12.54
CA VAL A 211 12.13 -12.70 13.94
C VAL A 211 12.21 -11.18 14.19
N GLN A 212 13.19 -10.49 13.62
CA GLN A 212 13.29 -9.02 13.72
C GLN A 212 12.07 -8.32 13.10
N GLY A 213 11.65 -8.74 11.90
CA GLY A 213 10.45 -8.22 11.24
C GLY A 213 9.16 -8.54 12.01
N GLN A 214 9.07 -9.72 12.62
CA GLN A 214 7.95 -10.09 13.49
C GLN A 214 7.90 -9.22 14.76
N VAL A 215 9.03 -8.97 15.43
CA VAL A 215 9.11 -8.05 16.57
C VAL A 215 8.64 -6.65 16.15
N PHE A 216 9.09 -6.13 15.00
CA PHE A 216 8.61 -4.86 14.48
C PHE A 216 7.09 -4.82 14.31
N LEU A 217 6.51 -5.86 13.71
CA LEU A 217 5.07 -5.93 13.47
C LEU A 217 4.29 -5.89 14.79
N LEU A 218 4.75 -6.63 15.80
CA LEU A 218 4.15 -6.63 17.14
C LEU A 218 4.28 -5.27 17.81
N LEU A 219 5.46 -4.62 17.75
CA LEU A 219 5.64 -3.26 18.29
C LEU A 219 4.73 -2.24 17.59
N LYS A 220 4.63 -2.31 16.26
CA LYS A 220 3.75 -1.44 15.47
C LYS A 220 2.29 -1.66 15.87
N TYR A 221 1.86 -2.92 16.01
CA TYR A 221 0.51 -3.27 16.46
C TYR A 221 0.22 -2.72 17.86
N LEU A 222 1.12 -2.96 18.82
CA LEU A 222 0.94 -2.52 20.20
C LEU A 222 0.88 -0.99 20.27
N ILE A 223 1.79 -0.28 19.60
CA ILE A 223 1.80 1.19 19.60
C ILE A 223 0.56 1.76 18.90
N LYS A 224 0.21 1.23 17.72
CA LYS A 224 -0.85 1.80 16.87
C LYS A 224 -2.27 1.42 17.31
N ARG A 225 -2.49 0.13 17.61
CA ARG A 225 -3.83 -0.42 17.86
C ARG A 225 -4.15 -0.67 19.33
N VAL A 226 -3.14 -0.90 20.18
CA VAL A 226 -3.38 -1.14 21.63
C VAL A 226 -3.23 0.16 22.41
N ILE A 227 -2.03 0.74 22.41
CA ILE A 227 -1.72 2.00 23.10
C ILE A 227 -2.50 3.15 22.45
N GLY A 228 -2.51 3.23 21.12
CA GLY A 228 -3.21 4.27 20.35
C GLY A 228 -4.70 4.44 20.66
N ARG A 229 -5.36 3.45 21.27
CA ARG A 229 -6.77 3.55 21.72
C ARG A 229 -6.96 4.48 22.91
N HIS A 230 -5.97 4.57 23.80
CA HIS A 230 -6.05 5.35 25.04
C HIS A 230 -4.96 6.43 25.16
N TYR A 231 -3.88 6.34 24.37
CA TYR A 231 -2.84 7.36 24.29
C TYR A 231 -2.34 7.54 22.85
N ARG A 232 -2.50 8.75 22.30
CA ARG A 232 -2.20 9.05 20.88
C ARG A 232 -0.82 9.67 20.65
N GLY A 233 0.00 9.86 21.68
CA GLY A 233 1.29 10.55 21.57
C GLY A 233 2.37 9.77 20.81
N LEU A 234 2.33 8.42 20.86
CA LEU A 234 3.29 7.57 20.15
C LEU A 234 2.96 7.42 18.66
N LYS A 235 3.99 7.14 17.87
CA LYS A 235 3.95 6.97 16.40
C LYS A 235 4.63 5.66 16.01
N SER A 236 4.30 5.09 14.85
CA SER A 236 5.00 3.92 14.30
C SER A 236 6.52 4.12 14.20
N TYR A 237 6.97 5.36 14.05
CA TYR A 237 8.40 5.71 14.03
C TYR A 237 9.13 5.39 15.34
N HIS A 238 8.45 5.44 16.49
CA HIS A 238 9.01 5.00 17.76
C HIS A 238 9.31 3.50 17.68
N ALA A 239 8.38 2.69 17.15
CA ALA A 239 8.56 1.25 16.97
C ALA A 239 9.82 0.91 16.16
N LYS A 240 10.07 1.62 15.05
CA LYS A 240 11.27 1.44 14.22
C LYS A 240 12.55 1.80 14.97
N THR A 241 12.56 2.99 15.60
CA THR A 241 13.73 3.48 16.33
C THR A 241 14.10 2.54 17.48
N LEU A 242 13.09 2.05 18.21
CA LEU A 242 13.24 1.03 19.24
C LEU A 242 13.83 -0.26 18.70
N LEU A 243 13.26 -0.80 17.62
CA LEU A 243 13.75 -2.01 16.99
C LEU A 243 15.23 -1.89 16.61
N PHE A 244 15.64 -0.82 15.93
CA PHE A 244 17.02 -0.65 15.49
C PHE A 244 18.00 -0.56 16.67
N ARG A 245 17.63 0.18 17.73
CA ARG A 245 18.41 0.22 18.97
C ARG A 245 18.52 -1.17 19.61
N THR A 246 17.43 -1.92 19.68
CA THR A 246 17.43 -3.27 20.23
C THR A 246 18.28 -4.23 19.38
N ILE A 247 18.26 -4.12 18.05
CA ILE A 247 19.13 -4.89 17.15
C ILE A 247 20.61 -4.56 17.40
N GLN A 248 20.95 -3.28 17.60
CA GLN A 248 22.32 -2.88 17.93
C GLN A 248 22.80 -3.44 19.28
N LEU A 249 21.89 -3.65 20.23
CA LEU A 249 22.21 -4.09 21.59
C LEU A 249 22.19 -5.61 21.79
N ILE A 250 21.43 -6.34 20.98
CA ILE A 250 21.21 -7.78 21.19
C ILE A 250 21.93 -8.59 20.11
N PRO A 251 22.83 -9.53 20.49
CA PRO A 251 23.50 -10.45 19.57
C PRO A 251 22.52 -11.20 18.65
N GLU A 252 22.95 -11.45 17.42
CA GLU A 252 22.10 -12.02 16.38
C GLU A 252 21.52 -13.41 16.73
N ASP A 253 22.29 -14.26 17.41
CA ASP A 253 21.90 -15.60 17.86
C ASP A 253 20.71 -15.60 18.85
N ARG A 254 20.43 -14.45 19.47
CA ARG A 254 19.27 -14.28 20.37
C ARG A 254 17.98 -14.00 19.64
N TRP A 255 18.01 -13.62 18.36
CA TRP A 255 16.84 -13.35 17.52
C TRP A 255 16.19 -14.64 16.99
N VAL A 256 15.86 -15.53 17.91
CA VAL A 256 15.23 -16.84 17.64
C VAL A 256 13.75 -16.85 18.06
N PRO A 257 12.92 -17.74 17.48
CA PRO A 257 11.49 -17.83 17.78
C PRO A 257 11.16 -17.93 19.28
N ASP A 258 11.99 -18.64 20.05
CA ASP A 258 11.85 -18.84 21.50
C ASP A 258 11.85 -17.53 22.31
N ASN A 259 12.46 -16.49 21.77
CA ASN A 259 12.65 -15.22 22.48
C ASN A 259 11.67 -14.13 22.04
N LEU A 260 10.73 -14.41 21.13
CA LEU A 260 9.88 -13.38 20.51
C LEU A 260 9.19 -12.47 21.54
N GLU A 261 8.52 -13.03 22.54
CA GLU A 261 7.86 -12.25 23.59
C GLU A 261 8.86 -11.46 24.44
N LYS A 262 9.99 -12.08 24.81
CA LYS A 262 11.05 -11.43 25.61
C LYS A 262 11.66 -10.26 24.88
N LEU A 263 11.86 -10.37 23.57
CA LEU A 263 12.38 -9.28 22.72
C LEU A 263 11.39 -8.10 22.70
N VAL A 264 10.09 -8.37 22.50
CA VAL A 264 9.05 -7.32 22.58
C VAL A 264 9.02 -6.68 23.96
N GLN A 265 9.11 -7.48 25.02
CA GLN A 265 9.14 -7.01 26.41
C GLN A 265 10.33 -6.08 26.66
N GLN A 266 11.52 -6.45 26.18
CA GLN A 266 12.74 -5.63 26.30
C GLN A 266 12.62 -4.31 25.54
N CYS A 267 12.07 -4.32 24.32
CA CYS A 267 11.78 -3.09 23.58
C CYS A 267 10.86 -2.14 24.38
N LEU A 268 9.75 -2.65 24.92
CA LEU A 268 8.81 -1.82 25.68
C LEU A 268 9.40 -1.29 27.00
N ARG A 269 10.19 -2.10 27.71
CA ARG A 269 10.93 -1.64 28.90
C ARG A 269 11.90 -0.52 28.55
N SER A 270 12.69 -0.71 27.49
CA SER A 270 13.60 0.32 27.01
C SER A 270 12.85 1.61 26.64
N LEU A 271 11.66 1.51 26.03
CA LEU A 271 10.84 2.69 25.75
C LEU A 271 10.43 3.42 27.03
N ILE A 272 10.01 2.70 28.07
CA ILE A 272 9.67 3.28 29.38
C ILE A 272 10.89 4.02 29.96
N ASP A 273 12.05 3.38 29.96
CA ASP A 273 13.28 3.98 30.51
C ASP A 273 13.63 5.30 29.80
N HIS A 274 13.51 5.38 28.48
CA HIS A 274 13.74 6.61 27.73
C HIS A 274 12.70 7.70 28.02
N LEU A 275 11.41 7.32 28.10
CA LEU A 275 10.32 8.26 28.37
C LEU A 275 10.36 8.81 29.81
N SER A 276 10.94 8.05 30.74
CA SER A 276 11.16 8.45 32.12
C SER A 276 12.51 9.16 32.36
N SER A 277 13.35 9.30 31.33
CA SER A 277 14.63 10.02 31.42
C SER A 277 14.46 11.54 31.49
N ASN A 278 15.54 12.27 31.80
CA ASN A 278 15.54 13.74 31.83
C ASN A 278 15.08 14.40 30.52
N THR A 279 15.34 13.75 29.38
CA THR A 279 14.89 14.26 28.07
C THR A 279 13.43 13.90 27.77
N GLY A 280 12.90 12.88 28.44
CA GLY A 280 11.56 12.32 28.22
C GLY A 280 11.34 11.74 26.83
N LEU A 281 12.39 11.59 26.01
CA LEU A 281 12.28 11.27 24.59
C LEU A 281 13.34 10.25 24.17
N LEU A 282 13.06 9.56 23.07
CA LEU A 282 13.99 8.60 22.49
C LEU A 282 14.97 9.31 21.55
N SER A 283 16.27 9.00 21.66
CA SER A 283 17.25 9.50 20.70
C SER A 283 17.04 8.87 19.32
N HIS A 284 17.19 9.68 18.27
CA HIS A 284 17.08 9.25 16.89
C HIS A 284 18.18 8.21 16.58
N PHE A 285 17.89 7.22 15.74
CA PHE A 285 18.87 6.15 15.44
C PHE A 285 19.92 6.57 14.41
N PHE A 286 19.49 7.23 13.33
CA PHE A 286 20.37 7.59 12.20
C PHE A 286 20.94 9.01 12.23
N VAL A 287 20.43 9.90 13.09
CA VAL A 287 20.81 11.32 13.09
C VAL A 287 21.36 11.65 14.47
N PRO A 288 22.65 11.98 14.59
CA PRO A 288 23.28 12.30 15.88
C PRO A 288 22.58 13.48 16.56
N ASN A 289 22.49 13.43 17.89
CA ASN A 289 21.91 14.48 18.74
C ASN A 289 20.45 14.86 18.42
N ALA A 290 19.75 14.13 17.56
CA ALA A 290 18.33 14.35 17.28
C ALA A 290 17.45 13.50 18.21
N LEU A 291 16.24 13.98 18.49
CA LEU A 291 15.25 13.31 19.33
C LEU A 291 14.01 12.91 18.51
N VAL A 292 13.35 11.84 18.93
CA VAL A 292 12.08 11.38 18.38
C VAL A 292 10.94 11.95 19.22
N TYR A 293 10.24 12.94 18.65
CA TYR A 293 9.16 13.63 19.35
C TYR A 293 7.83 12.87 19.33
N LEU A 294 7.14 12.97 20.46
CA LEU A 294 5.72 12.62 20.61
C LEU A 294 4.83 13.49 19.69
N ARG A 295 3.55 13.15 19.58
CA ARG A 295 2.56 14.07 18.96
C ARG A 295 2.39 15.33 19.82
N LYS A 296 1.94 16.41 19.18
CA LYS A 296 1.70 17.71 19.84
C LYS A 296 0.75 17.52 21.03
N ASN A 297 1.00 18.26 22.11
CA ASN A 297 0.21 18.24 23.36
C ASN A 297 0.18 16.87 24.07
N CYS A 298 1.21 16.04 23.89
CA CYS A 298 1.36 14.77 24.60
C CYS A 298 2.65 14.80 25.41
N ASP A 299 2.59 14.31 26.65
CA ASP A 299 3.74 14.26 27.56
C ASP A 299 4.34 12.85 27.69
N SER A 300 5.59 12.78 28.11
CA SER A 300 6.37 11.55 28.22
C SER A 300 5.95 10.68 29.41
N LEU A 301 5.46 11.26 30.50
CA LEU A 301 5.02 10.52 31.67
C LEU A 301 3.76 9.70 31.36
N SER A 302 2.78 10.32 30.71
CA SER A 302 1.58 9.67 30.21
C SER A 302 1.90 8.59 29.17
N ALA A 303 2.90 8.84 28.31
CA ALA A 303 3.40 7.82 27.39
C ALA A 303 3.97 6.61 28.14
N ALA A 304 4.85 6.84 29.12
CA ALA A 304 5.48 5.80 29.92
C ALA A 304 4.44 4.97 30.68
N ASN A 305 3.42 5.63 31.24
CA ASN A 305 2.30 4.97 31.92
C ASN A 305 1.50 4.07 30.97
N ALA A 306 1.15 4.56 29.77
CA ALA A 306 0.41 3.78 28.77
C ALA A 306 1.22 2.56 28.27
N VAL A 307 2.53 2.73 28.07
CA VAL A 307 3.43 1.63 27.71
C VAL A 307 3.54 0.63 28.86
N SER A 308 3.67 1.10 30.11
CA SER A 308 3.75 0.26 31.31
C SER A 308 2.49 -0.57 31.52
N GLN A 309 1.31 0.00 31.31
CA GLN A 309 0.04 -0.74 31.36
C GLN A 309 0.00 -1.83 30.29
N THR A 310 0.36 -1.49 29.05
CA THR A 310 0.43 -2.47 27.95
C THR A 310 1.45 -3.59 28.24
N LEU A 311 2.57 -3.27 28.89
CA LEU A 311 3.59 -4.23 29.29
C LEU A 311 3.10 -5.22 30.36
N LYS A 312 2.29 -4.76 31.32
CA LYS A 312 1.67 -5.63 32.34
C LYS A 312 0.75 -6.68 31.70
N ASP A 313 0.02 -6.31 30.66
CA ASP A 313 -0.91 -7.17 29.94
C ASP A 313 -0.32 -7.77 28.64
N LEU A 314 1.00 -7.74 28.46
CA LEU A 314 1.65 -8.02 27.17
C LEU A 314 1.20 -9.36 26.57
N ARG A 315 1.21 -10.44 27.36
CA ARG A 315 0.81 -11.78 26.91
C ARG A 315 -0.61 -11.78 26.35
N HIS A 316 -1.55 -11.10 27.01
CA HIS A 316 -2.93 -11.01 26.54
C HIS A 316 -3.01 -10.28 25.20
N ARG A 317 -2.31 -9.15 25.06
CA ARG A 317 -2.27 -8.36 23.81
C ARG A 317 -1.65 -9.12 22.64
N LEU A 318 -0.64 -9.95 22.92
CA LEU A 318 -0.04 -10.81 21.90
C LEU A 318 -0.96 -11.97 21.50
N ILE A 319 -1.77 -12.51 22.43
CA ILE A 319 -2.80 -13.50 22.10
C ILE A 319 -3.90 -12.86 21.21
N GLU A 320 -4.35 -11.65 21.54
CA GLU A 320 -5.30 -10.89 20.69
C GLU A 320 -4.73 -10.70 19.28
N PHE A 321 -3.45 -10.30 19.17
CA PHE A 321 -2.76 -10.21 17.88
C PHE A 321 -2.74 -11.55 17.14
N GLN A 322 -2.46 -12.66 17.83
CA GLN A 322 -2.41 -13.98 17.21
C GLN A 322 -3.79 -14.40 16.64
N GLN A 323 -4.89 -13.98 17.28
CA GLN A 323 -6.25 -14.35 16.89
C GLN A 323 -6.75 -13.65 15.61
N GLN A 324 -6.18 -12.50 15.26
CA GLN A 324 -6.50 -11.79 14.01
C GLN A 324 -5.65 -12.26 12.81
N LEU A 325 -4.66 -13.12 13.02
CA LEU A 325 -3.82 -13.63 11.93
C LEU A 325 -4.65 -14.53 11.01
N VAL A 326 -4.49 -14.32 9.70
CA VAL A 326 -5.15 -15.11 8.66
C VAL A 326 -4.09 -15.97 7.98
N PRO A 327 -4.09 -17.30 8.20
CA PRO A 327 -3.16 -18.19 7.53
C PRO A 327 -3.30 -18.14 6.01
N ILE A 328 -2.16 -18.23 5.33
CA ILE A 328 -2.04 -18.36 3.87
C ILE A 328 -1.16 -19.57 3.56
N SER A 329 -1.35 -20.21 2.40
CA SER A 329 -0.44 -21.27 1.96
C SER A 329 0.94 -20.69 1.66
N GLU A 330 2.00 -21.50 1.75
CA GLU A 330 3.36 -21.02 1.45
C GLU A 330 3.49 -20.54 -0.01
N ALA A 331 2.79 -21.22 -0.92
CA ALA A 331 2.66 -20.86 -2.33
C ALA A 331 1.61 -19.76 -2.60
N ALA A 332 1.01 -19.16 -1.57
CA ALA A 332 -0.02 -18.15 -1.76
C ALA A 332 0.52 -16.96 -2.57
N PRO A 333 -0.20 -16.51 -3.60
CA PRO A 333 0.24 -15.44 -4.47
C PRO A 333 0.23 -14.08 -3.76
N PHE A 334 0.81 -13.10 -4.45
CA PHE A 334 0.72 -11.69 -4.11
C PHE A 334 -0.28 -10.95 -4.98
N HIS A 335 -0.87 -9.89 -4.43
CA HIS A 335 -1.81 -9.01 -5.12
C HIS A 335 -1.20 -7.63 -5.37
N LEU A 336 -1.12 -7.20 -6.63
CA LEU A 336 -0.69 -5.86 -7.03
C LEU A 336 -1.38 -5.45 -8.33
N HIS A 337 -2.01 -4.27 -8.33
CA HIS A 337 -2.59 -3.64 -9.51
C HIS A 337 -2.02 -2.23 -9.67
N PRO A 338 -0.93 -2.05 -10.45
CA PRO A 338 -0.23 -0.76 -10.51
C PRO A 338 -1.15 0.39 -10.92
N PHE A 339 -1.97 0.20 -11.95
CA PHE A 339 -2.86 1.24 -12.48
C PHE A 339 -4.07 1.55 -11.59
N ARG A 340 -4.38 0.70 -10.61
CA ARG A 340 -5.34 0.98 -9.53
C ARG A 340 -4.73 1.89 -8.46
N LEU A 341 -3.42 1.80 -8.25
CA LEU A 341 -2.67 2.62 -7.30
C LEU A 341 -2.13 3.92 -7.95
N MET A 342 -2.07 3.98 -9.28
CA MET A 342 -1.62 5.15 -10.02
C MET A 342 -2.74 6.14 -10.35
N PRO A 343 -2.39 7.40 -10.70
CA PRO A 343 -1.10 8.01 -10.42
C PRO A 343 -0.93 8.17 -8.91
N LEU A 344 0.29 8.09 -8.41
CA LEU A 344 0.55 8.28 -6.98
C LEU A 344 0.32 9.73 -6.54
N TYR A 345 0.38 10.69 -7.48
CA TYR A 345 0.09 12.11 -7.27
C TYR A 345 -0.11 12.80 -8.64
N PHE A 346 -0.65 14.01 -8.61
CA PHE A 346 -1.04 14.73 -9.81
C PHE A 346 0.13 15.57 -10.35
N LEU A 347 0.65 15.20 -11.51
CA LEU A 347 1.47 16.06 -12.34
C LEU A 347 0.89 16.15 -13.75
N GLU A 348 1.49 17.03 -14.54
CA GLU A 348 1.21 17.18 -15.96
C GLU A 348 1.15 15.82 -16.65
N THR A 349 0.13 15.66 -17.48
CA THR A 349 -0.07 14.41 -18.20
C THR A 349 0.98 14.35 -19.31
N PRO A 350 1.83 13.31 -19.34
CA PRO A 350 2.86 13.20 -20.38
C PRO A 350 2.21 13.07 -21.75
N GLY A 351 2.96 13.36 -22.82
CA GLY A 351 2.55 13.00 -24.17
C GLY A 351 2.57 11.48 -24.38
N LEU A 352 1.76 10.96 -25.31
CA LEU A 352 1.89 9.57 -25.74
C LEU A 352 2.96 9.47 -26.84
N PRO A 353 3.98 8.59 -26.68
CA PRO A 353 4.92 8.28 -27.77
C PRO A 353 4.23 7.46 -28.87
N GLY A 354 4.92 7.17 -29.97
CA GLY A 354 4.42 6.27 -31.02
C GLY A 354 4.22 4.83 -30.53
N THR A 355 5.26 4.23 -29.94
CA THR A 355 5.22 2.89 -29.37
C THR A 355 4.90 2.95 -27.87
N LEU A 356 3.89 2.20 -27.42
CA LEU A 356 3.47 2.21 -26.02
C LEU A 356 4.27 1.21 -25.18
N GLU A 357 4.98 1.71 -24.18
CA GLU A 357 5.47 0.89 -23.06
C GLU A 357 4.40 0.67 -21.99
N PHE A 358 4.67 -0.23 -21.04
CA PHE A 358 3.73 -0.63 -19.99
C PHE A 358 3.12 0.57 -19.25
N HIS A 359 3.93 1.54 -18.81
CA HIS A 359 3.44 2.69 -18.05
C HIS A 359 2.56 3.65 -18.87
N HIS A 360 2.67 3.66 -20.21
CA HIS A 360 1.84 4.48 -21.09
C HIS A 360 0.39 3.98 -21.19
N ILE A 361 0.13 2.72 -20.84
CA ILE A 361 -1.21 2.12 -20.88
C ILE A 361 -2.22 2.95 -20.08
N TYR A 362 -1.81 3.46 -18.92
CA TYR A 362 -2.65 4.30 -18.08
C TYR A 362 -3.22 5.50 -18.86
N LEU A 363 -2.36 6.24 -19.57
CA LEU A 363 -2.77 7.40 -20.33
C LEU A 363 -3.58 7.01 -21.58
N ALA A 364 -3.15 5.97 -22.30
CA ALA A 364 -3.86 5.50 -23.48
C ALA A 364 -5.31 5.12 -23.17
N VAL A 365 -5.53 4.37 -22.07
CA VAL A 365 -6.88 4.03 -21.60
C VAL A 365 -7.65 5.27 -21.15
N LYS A 366 -7.00 6.20 -20.43
CA LYS A 366 -7.64 7.46 -20.00
C LYS A 366 -8.14 8.28 -21.19
N LEU A 367 -7.31 8.46 -22.21
CA LEU A 367 -7.67 9.20 -23.42
C LEU A 367 -8.77 8.47 -24.21
N ALA A 368 -8.70 7.14 -24.31
CA ALA A 368 -9.74 6.38 -24.99
C ALA A 368 -11.11 6.53 -24.31
N MET A 369 -11.15 6.49 -22.98
CA MET A 369 -12.37 6.71 -22.21
C MET A 369 -12.91 8.14 -22.37
N LEU A 370 -12.05 9.15 -22.40
CA LEU A 370 -12.44 10.54 -22.68
C LEU A 370 -13.06 10.68 -24.07
N SER A 371 -12.42 10.13 -25.10
CA SER A 371 -12.95 10.14 -26.47
C SER A 371 -14.32 9.45 -26.55
N LEU A 372 -14.45 8.26 -25.94
CA LEU A 372 -15.72 7.53 -25.90
C LEU A 372 -16.85 8.31 -25.19
N ALA A 373 -16.52 9.12 -24.20
CA ALA A 373 -17.51 9.89 -23.45
C ALA A 373 -17.88 11.23 -24.10
N GLN A 374 -16.95 11.86 -24.82
CA GLN A 374 -17.08 13.27 -25.22
C GLN A 374 -17.09 13.52 -26.73
N VAL A 375 -16.54 12.61 -27.54
CA VAL A 375 -16.41 12.82 -28.99
C VAL A 375 -17.46 11.98 -29.71
N ASP A 376 -18.32 12.60 -30.52
CA ASP A 376 -19.39 11.87 -31.22
C ASP A 376 -18.83 10.82 -32.19
N ASP A 377 -17.80 11.17 -32.95
CA ASP A 377 -17.10 10.24 -33.85
C ASP A 377 -16.21 9.27 -33.07
N SER A 378 -16.68 8.04 -32.89
CA SER A 378 -15.94 6.96 -32.23
C SER A 378 -14.78 6.42 -33.07
N GLN A 379 -14.70 6.74 -34.38
CA GLN A 379 -13.64 6.22 -35.24
C GLN A 379 -12.27 6.79 -34.85
N CYS A 380 -12.23 8.03 -34.34
CA CYS A 380 -10.99 8.69 -33.93
C CYS A 380 -10.24 7.95 -32.79
N VAL A 381 -10.93 7.14 -31.99
CA VAL A 381 -10.31 6.43 -30.85
C VAL A 381 -9.75 5.05 -31.22
N ARG A 382 -10.20 4.46 -32.33
CA ARG A 382 -9.79 3.10 -32.74
C ARG A 382 -8.27 2.95 -32.91
N PRO A 383 -7.53 3.88 -33.56
CA PRO A 383 -6.08 3.77 -33.68
C PRO A 383 -5.35 3.76 -32.34
N LEU A 384 -5.88 4.48 -31.33
CA LEU A 384 -5.32 4.47 -29.98
C LEU A 384 -5.57 3.13 -29.27
N ILE A 385 -6.77 2.57 -29.42
CA ILE A 385 -7.13 1.27 -28.82
C ILE A 385 -6.29 0.15 -29.43
N ASP A 386 -6.08 0.15 -30.75
CA ASP A 386 -5.30 -0.88 -31.45
C ASP A 386 -3.83 -0.90 -31.06
N ARG A 387 -3.30 0.22 -30.55
CA ARG A 387 -1.92 0.33 -30.04
C ARG A 387 -1.74 -0.24 -28.63
N LEU A 388 -2.82 -0.54 -27.90
CA LEU A 388 -2.71 -1.11 -26.56
C LEU A 388 -2.05 -2.50 -26.65
N PRO A 389 -1.04 -2.79 -25.82
CA PRO A 389 -0.33 -4.07 -25.84
C PRO A 389 -1.20 -5.20 -25.25
N ASP A 390 -0.74 -6.45 -25.44
CA ASP A 390 -1.43 -7.64 -24.91
C ASP A 390 -1.51 -7.67 -23.39
N THR A 391 -0.65 -6.91 -22.70
CA THR A 391 -0.74 -6.74 -21.25
C THR A 391 -1.98 -5.98 -20.79
N ALA A 392 -2.69 -5.34 -21.73
CA ALA A 392 -3.97 -4.67 -21.55
C ALA A 392 -5.06 -5.30 -22.42
N CYS A 393 -4.94 -6.59 -22.78
CA CYS A 393 -5.85 -7.24 -23.72
C CYS A 393 -7.31 -7.12 -23.29
N THR A 394 -7.62 -7.33 -22.00
CA THR A 394 -9.00 -7.17 -21.49
C THR A 394 -9.50 -5.74 -21.67
N ALA A 395 -8.70 -4.73 -21.32
CA ALA A 395 -9.07 -3.33 -21.49
C ALA A 395 -9.22 -2.95 -22.96
N ARG A 396 -8.30 -3.40 -23.83
CA ARG A 396 -8.33 -3.18 -25.28
C ARG A 396 -9.60 -3.75 -25.90
N THR A 397 -9.91 -5.02 -25.63
CA THR A 397 -11.12 -5.67 -26.17
C THR A 397 -12.39 -5.00 -25.65
N ALA A 398 -12.43 -4.68 -24.35
CA ALA A 398 -13.56 -3.97 -23.78
C ALA A 398 -13.77 -2.58 -24.42
N LEU A 399 -12.69 -1.83 -24.67
CA LEU A 399 -12.77 -0.54 -25.37
C LEU A 399 -13.29 -0.70 -26.81
N LYS A 400 -12.89 -1.76 -27.54
CA LYS A 400 -13.45 -2.06 -28.88
C LYS A 400 -14.95 -2.35 -28.81
N VAL A 401 -15.38 -3.12 -27.82
CA VAL A 401 -16.81 -3.41 -27.57
C VAL A 401 -17.57 -2.13 -27.24
N LEU A 402 -17.00 -1.25 -26.41
CA LEU A 402 -17.58 0.05 -26.09
C LEU A 402 -17.74 0.94 -27.33
N VAL A 403 -16.76 0.97 -28.24
CA VAL A 403 -16.87 1.66 -29.53
C VAL A 403 -18.05 1.10 -30.35
N ALA A 404 -18.13 -0.23 -30.52
CA ALA A 404 -19.21 -0.85 -31.28
C ALA A 404 -20.60 -0.56 -30.68
N LEU A 405 -20.72 -0.57 -29.34
CA LEU A 405 -21.97 -0.23 -28.66
C LEU A 405 -22.35 1.24 -28.83
N LYS A 406 -21.38 2.16 -28.75
CA LYS A 406 -21.61 3.58 -29.02
C LYS A 406 -22.11 3.82 -30.44
N ASP A 407 -21.59 3.06 -31.41
CA ASP A 407 -21.99 3.10 -32.82
C ASP A 407 -23.33 2.37 -33.10
N GLY A 408 -24.00 1.82 -32.07
CA GLY A 408 -25.23 1.04 -32.23
C GLY A 408 -25.02 -0.36 -32.84
N GLN A 409 -23.78 -0.81 -32.99
CA GLN A 409 -23.39 -2.07 -33.61
C GLN A 409 -23.41 -3.24 -32.60
N LYS A 410 -24.61 -3.60 -32.12
CA LYS A 410 -24.78 -4.65 -31.10
C LYS A 410 -24.23 -6.02 -31.51
N LEU A 411 -24.40 -6.41 -32.78
CA LEU A 411 -23.89 -7.69 -33.29
C LEU A 411 -22.36 -7.74 -33.29
N GLU A 412 -21.73 -6.63 -33.66
CA GLU A 412 -20.27 -6.49 -33.63
C GLU A 412 -19.73 -6.54 -32.20
N ALA A 413 -20.37 -5.82 -31.28
CA ALA A 413 -20.05 -5.89 -29.84
C ALA A 413 -20.09 -7.34 -29.32
N LYS A 414 -21.11 -8.11 -29.73
CA LYS A 414 -21.27 -9.53 -29.34
C LYS A 414 -20.18 -10.41 -29.99
N ARG A 415 -19.83 -10.16 -31.25
CA ARG A 415 -18.75 -10.85 -31.97
C ARG A 415 -17.40 -10.64 -31.27
N LEU A 416 -17.06 -9.39 -30.95
CA LEU A 416 -15.80 -9.03 -30.28
C LEU A 416 -15.68 -9.69 -28.89
N LEU A 417 -16.78 -9.75 -28.12
CA LEU A 417 -16.78 -10.45 -26.83
C LEU A 417 -16.52 -11.96 -26.99
N ARG A 418 -17.16 -12.60 -27.97
CA ARG A 418 -16.99 -14.03 -28.24
C ARG A 418 -15.59 -14.36 -28.75
N GLU A 419 -15.04 -13.53 -29.63
CA GLU A 419 -13.68 -13.68 -30.13
C GLU A 419 -12.63 -13.48 -29.02
N GLY A 420 -12.86 -12.52 -28.12
CA GLY A 420 -11.91 -12.22 -27.04
C GLY A 420 -11.98 -13.18 -25.85
N PHE A 421 -13.17 -13.64 -25.46
CA PHE A 421 -13.38 -14.33 -24.18
C PHE A 421 -14.20 -15.64 -24.28
N GLY A 422 -14.72 -15.97 -25.46
CA GLY A 422 -15.59 -17.13 -25.65
C GLY A 422 -16.91 -17.00 -24.89
N ASN A 423 -17.41 -18.14 -24.38
CA ASN A 423 -18.64 -18.21 -23.56
C ASN A 423 -18.32 -18.32 -22.06
N ARG A 424 -17.13 -17.90 -21.63
CA ARG A 424 -16.67 -18.04 -20.24
C ARG A 424 -16.38 -16.67 -19.62
N PRO A 425 -16.45 -16.56 -18.28
CA PRO A 425 -16.03 -15.36 -17.59
C PRO A 425 -14.59 -14.98 -17.95
N CYS A 426 -14.36 -13.69 -18.11
CA CYS A 426 -13.05 -13.12 -18.35
C CYS A 426 -12.10 -13.45 -17.19
N ARG A 427 -10.97 -14.08 -17.51
CA ARG A 427 -9.90 -14.41 -16.56
C ARG A 427 -8.68 -13.55 -16.84
N VAL A 428 -8.30 -12.79 -15.83
CA VAL A 428 -7.22 -11.79 -15.89
C VAL A 428 -6.09 -12.17 -14.95
N ALA A 429 -4.90 -11.57 -15.13
CA ALA A 429 -3.80 -11.76 -14.21
C ALA A 429 -4.06 -11.00 -12.90
N ARG A 430 -4.63 -11.71 -11.91
CA ARG A 430 -4.97 -11.17 -10.58
C ARG A 430 -3.87 -11.35 -9.55
N GLN A 431 -3.00 -12.32 -9.81
CA GLN A 431 -2.13 -12.92 -8.81
C GLN A 431 -0.71 -12.99 -9.38
N ILE A 432 0.25 -12.65 -8.52
CA ILE A 432 1.68 -12.76 -8.79
C ILE A 432 2.18 -13.97 -7.98
N PRO A 433 2.72 -15.02 -8.63
CA PRO A 433 3.24 -16.18 -7.94
C PRO A 433 4.27 -15.80 -6.87
N CYS A 434 4.25 -16.52 -5.73
CA CYS A 434 5.24 -16.34 -4.67
C CYS A 434 6.65 -16.67 -5.18
N GLU A 435 6.77 -17.77 -5.91
CA GLU A 435 8.00 -18.30 -6.52
C GLU A 435 8.21 -17.71 -7.91
N LEU A 436 8.28 -16.38 -7.99
CA LEU A 436 8.59 -15.70 -9.24
C LEU A 436 10.10 -15.72 -9.51
N ASP A 437 10.49 -16.28 -10.66
CA ASP A 437 11.88 -16.35 -11.13
C ASP A 437 12.35 -15.06 -11.83
N CYS A 438 11.43 -14.26 -12.36
CA CYS A 438 11.69 -12.99 -13.04
C CYS A 438 11.36 -11.75 -12.18
N ASP A 439 11.64 -10.55 -12.70
CA ASP A 439 11.24 -9.30 -12.04
C ASP A 439 9.70 -9.12 -12.07
N VAL A 440 9.15 -8.48 -11.03
CA VAL A 440 7.70 -8.25 -10.92
C VAL A 440 7.16 -7.44 -12.10
N LEU A 441 7.91 -6.43 -12.57
CA LEU A 441 7.49 -5.61 -13.69
C LEU A 441 7.50 -6.40 -15.01
N GLU A 442 8.49 -7.27 -15.19
CA GLU A 442 8.54 -8.18 -16.34
C GLU A 442 7.34 -9.13 -16.35
N TYR A 443 7.01 -9.73 -15.20
CA TYR A 443 5.81 -10.58 -15.06
C TYR A 443 4.52 -9.83 -15.38
N LEU A 444 4.38 -8.60 -14.88
CA LEU A 444 3.22 -7.75 -15.21
C LEU A 444 3.20 -7.40 -16.70
N GLY A 445 4.36 -7.16 -17.30
CA GLY A 445 4.58 -6.87 -18.70
C GLY A 445 4.41 -8.05 -19.65
N SER A 446 4.24 -9.27 -19.14
CA SER A 446 4.03 -10.48 -19.95
C SER A 446 2.63 -11.08 -19.80
N ARG A 447 1.73 -10.41 -19.06
CA ARG A 447 0.39 -10.91 -18.69
C ARG A 447 -0.63 -9.82 -18.86
N ASP A 448 -1.90 -10.20 -19.04
CA ASP A 448 -3.04 -9.27 -19.02
C ASP A 448 -3.30 -8.74 -17.60
N SER A 449 -2.46 -7.79 -17.20
CA SER A 449 -2.37 -7.21 -15.86
C SER A 449 -2.96 -5.80 -15.78
N ALA A 450 -3.17 -5.15 -16.94
CA ALA A 450 -3.67 -3.79 -17.06
C ALA A 450 -5.18 -3.75 -17.35
N TRP A 451 -5.97 -4.24 -16.40
CA TRP A 451 -7.44 -4.36 -16.51
C TRP A 451 -8.20 -3.62 -15.40
N GLN A 452 -7.51 -3.10 -14.38
CA GLN A 452 -8.06 -2.22 -13.35
C GLN A 452 -7.36 -0.86 -13.32
N PHE A 453 -8.12 0.22 -13.27
CA PHE A 453 -7.58 1.57 -13.25
C PHE A 453 -8.31 2.45 -12.24
N SER A 454 -7.57 3.32 -11.54
CA SER A 454 -8.12 4.45 -10.80
C SER A 454 -7.77 5.72 -11.58
N MET A 455 -8.77 6.42 -12.12
CA MET A 455 -8.55 7.55 -13.01
C MET A 455 -9.25 8.80 -12.55
N ARG A 456 -8.56 9.94 -12.67
CA ARG A 456 -9.15 11.27 -12.53
C ARG A 456 -9.56 11.82 -13.90
N PHE A 457 -10.79 12.29 -14.00
CA PHE A 457 -11.32 13.01 -15.14
C PHE A 457 -11.81 14.39 -14.70
N GLU A 458 -11.41 15.45 -15.41
CA GLU A 458 -11.82 16.81 -15.05
C GLU A 458 -13.30 17.08 -15.31
N GLN A 459 -13.86 16.36 -16.28
CA GLN A 459 -15.28 16.33 -16.57
C GLN A 459 -15.85 14.95 -16.22
N PRO A 460 -17.14 14.87 -15.83
CA PRO A 460 -17.81 13.59 -15.62
C PRO A 460 -17.75 12.72 -16.90
N ILE A 461 -17.33 11.47 -16.75
CA ILE A 461 -17.44 10.48 -17.83
C ILE A 461 -18.79 9.80 -17.73
N SER A 462 -19.62 9.99 -18.75
CA SER A 462 -20.93 9.36 -18.86
C SER A 462 -20.97 8.47 -20.09
N LEU A 463 -21.30 7.20 -19.89
CA LEU A 463 -21.55 6.21 -20.94
C LEU A 463 -23.05 5.89 -20.98
N ALA A 464 -23.87 6.93 -21.19
CA ALA A 464 -25.34 6.83 -21.10
C ALA A 464 -25.95 5.82 -22.09
N TRP A 465 -25.24 5.52 -23.17
CA TRP A 465 -25.59 4.56 -24.22
C TRP A 465 -25.31 3.09 -23.83
N LEU A 466 -24.76 2.80 -22.65
CA LEU A 466 -24.63 1.43 -22.17
C LEU A 466 -26.00 0.75 -21.97
N PRO A 467 -26.12 -0.57 -22.18
CA PRO A 467 -27.42 -1.23 -22.35
C PRO A 467 -28.36 -1.14 -21.14
N SER A 468 -27.85 -1.35 -19.92
CA SER A 468 -28.67 -1.36 -18.70
C SER A 468 -28.36 -0.19 -17.75
N PRO A 469 -29.36 0.31 -16.99
CA PRO A 469 -29.11 1.24 -15.87
C PRO A 469 -28.18 0.63 -14.79
N GLN A 470 -28.26 -0.69 -14.57
CA GLN A 470 -27.45 -1.38 -13.58
C GLN A 470 -25.96 -1.31 -13.95
N LEU A 471 -25.60 -1.58 -15.19
CA LEU A 471 -24.22 -1.50 -15.66
C LEU A 471 -23.70 -0.05 -15.66
N ARG A 472 -24.53 0.91 -16.06
CA ARG A 472 -24.21 2.34 -15.99
C ARG A 472 -23.86 2.82 -14.57
N ALA A 473 -24.43 2.18 -13.56
CA ALA A 473 -24.13 2.47 -12.16
C ALA A 473 -22.84 1.79 -11.65
N GLN A 474 -22.34 0.76 -12.32
CA GLN A 474 -21.13 0.01 -11.93
C GLN A 474 -19.90 0.31 -12.81
N PHE A 475 -20.06 0.87 -14.01
CA PHE A 475 -18.94 1.19 -14.89
C PHE A 475 -19.16 2.48 -15.72
N PRO A 476 -18.23 3.45 -15.66
CA PRO A 476 -17.14 3.56 -14.69
C PRO A 476 -17.69 3.85 -13.27
N ALA A 477 -17.18 3.17 -12.24
CA ALA A 477 -17.65 3.34 -10.87
C ALA A 477 -17.05 4.60 -10.24
N ARG A 478 -17.89 5.57 -9.82
CA ARG A 478 -17.39 6.76 -9.12
C ARG A 478 -16.83 6.36 -7.75
N MET A 479 -15.63 6.83 -7.44
CA MET A 479 -14.96 6.55 -6.17
C MET A 479 -15.55 7.40 -5.04
N THR A 480 -15.83 6.78 -3.89
CA THR A 480 -16.34 7.48 -2.70
C THR A 480 -15.39 8.62 -2.32
N TYR A 481 -15.94 9.78 -1.92
CA TYR A 481 -15.22 11.01 -1.54
C TYR A 481 -14.60 11.83 -2.69
N TYR A 482 -14.64 11.33 -3.92
CA TYR A 482 -14.00 11.98 -5.06
C TYR A 482 -14.97 12.16 -6.23
N ASP A 483 -15.41 13.39 -6.46
CA ASP A 483 -16.34 13.69 -7.56
C ASP A 483 -15.75 13.45 -8.96
N LYS A 484 -14.42 13.56 -9.05
CA LYS A 484 -13.65 13.49 -10.30
C LYS A 484 -12.87 12.19 -10.47
N ARG A 485 -12.99 11.22 -9.55
CA ARG A 485 -12.24 9.95 -9.64
C ARG A 485 -13.16 8.77 -9.86
N PHE A 486 -12.71 7.90 -10.75
CA PHE A 486 -13.46 6.75 -11.22
C PHE A 486 -12.59 5.51 -11.16
N PHE A 487 -13.20 4.40 -10.79
CA PHE A 487 -12.63 3.08 -10.84
C PHE A 487 -13.15 2.36 -12.09
N LEU A 488 -12.22 1.89 -12.92
CA LEU A 488 -12.51 1.19 -14.15
C LEU A 488 -12.02 -0.25 -13.97
N ASN A 489 -12.96 -1.18 -13.83
CA ASN A 489 -12.68 -2.61 -13.84
C ASN A 489 -13.20 -3.20 -15.16
N PHE A 490 -12.30 -3.41 -16.12
CA PHE A 490 -12.67 -3.89 -17.45
C PHE A 490 -13.06 -5.38 -17.46
N ALA A 491 -12.53 -6.19 -16.54
CA ALA A 491 -12.95 -7.59 -16.40
C ALA A 491 -14.42 -7.68 -15.95
N LEU A 492 -14.80 -6.84 -14.99
CA LEU A 492 -16.19 -6.67 -14.55
C LEU A 492 -17.08 -6.21 -15.71
N LEU A 493 -16.67 -5.17 -16.45
CA LEU A 493 -17.42 -4.66 -17.60
C LEU A 493 -17.66 -5.75 -18.64
N VAL A 494 -16.63 -6.50 -19.02
CA VAL A 494 -16.72 -7.58 -20.01
C VAL A 494 -17.70 -8.65 -19.56
N ASN A 495 -17.61 -9.11 -18.31
CA ASN A 495 -18.52 -10.13 -17.79
C ASN A 495 -19.97 -9.64 -17.74
N SER A 496 -20.19 -8.39 -17.33
CA SER A 496 -21.50 -7.76 -17.39
C SER A 496 -22.06 -7.67 -18.82
N LEU A 497 -21.24 -7.25 -19.78
CA LEU A 497 -21.67 -7.12 -21.18
C LEU A 497 -21.98 -8.48 -21.82
N GLN A 498 -21.22 -9.54 -21.48
CA GLN A 498 -21.56 -10.90 -21.93
C GLN A 498 -22.95 -11.32 -21.46
N LEU A 499 -23.32 -11.01 -20.20
CA LEU A 499 -24.64 -11.32 -19.65
C LEU A 499 -25.78 -10.47 -20.23
N GLU A 500 -25.50 -9.22 -20.59
CA GLU A 500 -26.50 -8.29 -21.11
C GLU A 500 -26.72 -8.43 -22.62
N LEU A 501 -25.71 -8.87 -23.36
CA LEU A 501 -25.76 -9.05 -24.82
C LEU A 501 -26.03 -10.49 -25.24
N ASP A 502 -25.80 -11.48 -24.37
CA ASP A 502 -26.10 -12.89 -24.62
C ASP A 502 -27.28 -13.44 -23.78
N GLU A 503 -27.91 -14.49 -24.30
CA GLU A 503 -29.11 -15.10 -23.73
C GLU A 503 -28.78 -16.26 -22.77
N ALA A 504 -27.62 -16.91 -22.94
CA ALA A 504 -27.16 -18.02 -22.10
C ALA A 504 -26.54 -17.51 -20.79
N ARG A 505 -27.38 -17.31 -19.77
CA ARG A 505 -26.98 -16.62 -18.53
C ARG A 505 -26.52 -17.53 -17.39
N GLN A 506 -27.05 -18.76 -17.30
CA GLN A 506 -26.94 -19.50 -16.04
C GLN A 506 -25.58 -20.19 -15.84
N ASP A 507 -25.09 -20.91 -16.86
CA ASP A 507 -23.79 -21.60 -16.78
C ASP A 507 -22.64 -20.59 -16.63
N PHE A 508 -22.70 -19.50 -17.39
CA PHE A 508 -21.76 -18.39 -17.25
C PHE A 508 -21.75 -17.79 -15.84
N LEU A 509 -22.92 -17.57 -15.24
CA LEU A 509 -23.03 -17.06 -13.87
C LEU A 509 -22.46 -18.04 -12.84
N ASP A 510 -22.66 -19.34 -13.04
CA ASP A 510 -22.12 -20.35 -12.14
C ASP A 510 -20.59 -20.45 -12.24
N ASP A 511 -20.04 -20.34 -13.45
CA ASP A 511 -18.60 -20.22 -13.68
C ASP A 511 -18.03 -18.94 -13.06
N TRP A 512 -18.71 -17.80 -13.24
CA TRP A 512 -18.26 -16.53 -12.66
C TRP A 512 -18.28 -16.60 -11.12
N PHE A 513 -19.32 -17.22 -10.56
CA PHE A 513 -19.38 -17.46 -9.12
C PHE A 513 -18.24 -18.36 -8.61
N ALA A 514 -17.87 -19.40 -9.37
CA ALA A 514 -16.78 -20.29 -9.02
C ALA A 514 -15.43 -19.54 -8.99
N ASP A 515 -15.18 -18.71 -10.01
CA ASP A 515 -13.99 -17.85 -10.09
C ASP A 515 -13.98 -16.85 -8.91
N LEU A 516 -15.10 -16.17 -8.63
CA LEU A 516 -15.21 -15.27 -7.48
C LEU A 516 -14.94 -16.01 -6.18
N ARG A 517 -15.62 -17.13 -5.92
CA ARG A 517 -15.51 -17.89 -4.66
C ARG A 517 -14.09 -18.36 -4.36
N SER A 518 -13.32 -18.73 -5.39
CA SER A 518 -11.97 -19.28 -5.24
C SER A 518 -10.89 -18.22 -5.07
N ASP A 519 -11.12 -16.99 -5.56
CA ASP A 519 -10.13 -15.93 -5.51
C ASP A 519 -10.31 -15.00 -4.29
N PRO A 520 -9.38 -14.98 -3.32
CA PRO A 520 -9.43 -14.06 -2.20
C PRO A 520 -9.20 -12.59 -2.61
N GLY A 521 -8.66 -12.34 -3.81
CA GLY A 521 -8.32 -11.02 -4.34
C GLY A 521 -9.47 -10.24 -4.97
N CYS A 522 -10.68 -10.81 -5.07
CA CYS A 522 -11.84 -10.11 -5.64
C CYS A 522 -12.18 -8.84 -4.85
N ASP A 523 -12.43 -7.74 -5.57
CA ASP A 523 -12.81 -6.48 -4.96
C ASP A 523 -14.32 -6.37 -4.68
N PHE A 524 -14.68 -5.33 -3.94
CA PHE A 524 -16.07 -5.06 -3.56
C PHE A 524 -17.00 -4.89 -4.79
N GLU A 525 -16.53 -4.20 -5.83
CA GLU A 525 -17.34 -3.89 -7.01
C GLU A 525 -17.63 -5.14 -7.83
N GLU A 526 -16.68 -6.07 -7.94
CA GLU A 526 -16.88 -7.37 -8.60
C GLU A 526 -17.95 -8.23 -7.90
N LEU A 527 -17.80 -8.38 -6.58
CA LEU A 527 -18.74 -9.16 -5.77
C LEU A 527 -20.14 -8.56 -5.79
N PHE A 528 -20.23 -7.23 -5.65
CA PHE A 528 -21.51 -6.54 -5.68
C PHE A 528 -22.17 -6.62 -7.07
N THR A 529 -21.42 -6.40 -8.15
CA THR A 529 -21.94 -6.46 -9.53
C THR A 529 -22.45 -7.85 -9.86
N PHE A 530 -21.71 -8.92 -9.53
CA PHE A 530 -22.19 -10.29 -9.68
C PHE A 530 -23.54 -10.50 -8.97
N SER A 531 -23.69 -9.93 -7.77
CA SER A 531 -24.92 -10.04 -6.99
C SER A 531 -26.14 -9.41 -7.67
N LEU A 532 -25.94 -8.47 -8.61
CA LEU A 532 -27.03 -7.87 -9.39
C LEU A 532 -27.62 -8.87 -10.39
N TYR A 533 -26.79 -9.73 -10.98
CA TYR A 533 -27.20 -10.70 -11.99
C TYR A 533 -27.66 -12.04 -11.39
N SER A 534 -27.04 -12.53 -10.31
CA SER A 534 -27.43 -13.80 -9.71
C SER A 534 -28.83 -13.75 -9.07
N ARG A 535 -29.58 -14.85 -9.22
CA ARG A 535 -30.87 -15.09 -8.54
C ARG A 535 -30.80 -16.23 -7.52
N LYS A 536 -29.66 -16.91 -7.39
CA LYS A 536 -29.50 -18.04 -6.47
C LYS A 536 -29.19 -17.53 -5.06
N VAL A 537 -30.13 -17.71 -4.13
CA VAL A 537 -30.01 -17.25 -2.74
C VAL A 537 -28.73 -17.75 -2.07
N ALA A 538 -28.32 -19.00 -2.32
CA ALA A 538 -27.08 -19.56 -1.75
C ALA A 538 -25.83 -18.79 -2.20
N GLN A 539 -25.74 -18.42 -3.49
CA GLN A 539 -24.64 -17.61 -4.01
C GLN A 539 -24.64 -16.22 -3.39
N LEU A 540 -25.81 -15.57 -3.33
CA LEU A 540 -25.95 -14.22 -2.79
C LEU A 540 -25.60 -14.15 -1.30
N ARG A 541 -25.93 -15.17 -0.50
CA ARG A 541 -25.53 -15.24 0.92
C ARG A 541 -24.02 -15.31 1.08
N LEU A 542 -23.35 -16.16 0.29
CA LEU A 542 -21.88 -16.27 0.34
C LEU A 542 -21.20 -14.95 -0.09
N ILE A 543 -21.71 -14.31 -1.14
CA ILE A 543 -21.24 -13.00 -1.60
C ILE A 543 -21.42 -11.94 -0.52
N ARG A 544 -22.59 -11.89 0.12
CA ARG A 544 -22.88 -10.96 1.23
C ARG A 544 -21.88 -11.14 2.37
N ASP A 545 -21.58 -12.38 2.76
CA ASP A 545 -20.66 -12.67 3.86
C ASP A 545 -19.19 -12.33 3.51
N ARG A 546 -18.83 -12.33 2.23
CA ARG A 546 -17.54 -11.77 1.76
C ARG A 546 -17.54 -10.26 1.75
N LEU A 547 -18.61 -9.64 1.25
CA LEU A 547 -18.75 -8.18 1.24
C LEU A 547 -18.68 -7.61 2.67
N LEU A 548 -19.27 -8.28 3.67
CA LEU A 548 -19.15 -7.89 5.09
C LEU A 548 -17.71 -7.82 5.59
N ARG A 549 -16.82 -8.64 5.05
CA ARG A 549 -15.39 -8.65 5.42
C ARG A 549 -14.59 -7.56 4.70
N LEU A 550 -15.06 -7.11 3.55
CA LEU A 550 -14.44 -6.02 2.78
C LEU A 550 -15.02 -4.65 3.12
N SER A 551 -16.25 -4.60 3.64
CA SER A 551 -16.97 -3.35 3.88
C SER A 551 -16.40 -2.60 5.07
N SER A 552 -15.96 -1.36 4.84
CA SER A 552 -16.03 -0.33 5.87
C SER A 552 -17.49 0.15 6.02
N TYR A 553 -17.82 0.91 7.08
CA TYR A 553 -19.16 1.48 7.33
C TYR A 553 -19.81 2.24 6.14
N GLN A 554 -19.04 2.51 5.07
CA GLN A 554 -19.34 3.43 3.98
C GLN A 554 -20.11 2.79 2.79
N THR A 555 -20.38 1.48 2.81
CA THR A 555 -21.09 0.76 1.72
C THR A 555 -22.52 0.36 2.07
N SER A 556 -23.14 1.08 3.02
CA SER A 556 -24.45 0.72 3.59
C SER A 556 -25.53 0.54 2.52
N GLU A 557 -25.58 1.41 1.49
CA GLU A 557 -26.65 1.34 0.48
C GLU A 557 -26.58 0.10 -0.42
N LYS A 558 -25.42 -0.15 -1.06
CA LYS A 558 -25.20 -1.36 -1.88
C LYS A 558 -25.40 -2.63 -1.04
N PHE A 559 -24.93 -2.63 0.21
CA PHE A 559 -25.13 -3.75 1.12
C PHE A 559 -26.61 -3.97 1.50
N LEU A 560 -27.34 -2.89 1.78
CA LEU A 560 -28.78 -2.93 2.05
C LEU A 560 -29.56 -3.42 0.82
N GLN A 561 -29.17 -2.98 -0.38
CA GLN A 561 -29.76 -3.45 -1.63
C GLN A 561 -29.60 -4.96 -1.80
N LEU A 562 -28.41 -5.50 -1.58
CA LEU A 562 -28.17 -6.95 -1.63
C LEU A 562 -28.99 -7.68 -0.56
N THR A 563 -29.05 -7.15 0.66
CA THR A 563 -29.81 -7.75 1.76
C THR A 563 -31.31 -7.80 1.45
N ARG A 564 -31.89 -6.72 0.91
CA ARG A 564 -33.29 -6.68 0.46
C ARG A 564 -33.54 -7.70 -0.65
N LYS A 565 -32.67 -7.77 -1.65
CA LYS A 565 -32.76 -8.75 -2.74
C LYS A 565 -32.76 -10.20 -2.22
N ILE A 566 -31.90 -10.52 -1.26
CA ILE A 566 -31.86 -11.86 -0.64
C ILE A 566 -33.18 -12.18 0.06
N LEU A 567 -33.76 -11.23 0.80
CA LEU A 567 -35.04 -11.41 1.49
C LEU A 567 -36.19 -11.61 0.51
N GLU A 568 -36.25 -10.81 -0.56
CA GLU A 568 -37.28 -10.94 -1.60
C GLU A 568 -37.21 -12.30 -2.31
N LEU A 569 -36.01 -12.76 -2.66
CA LEU A 569 -35.80 -14.05 -3.31
C LEU A 569 -36.00 -15.24 -2.36
N SER A 570 -35.84 -15.06 -1.05
CA SER A 570 -36.10 -16.12 -0.06
C SER A 570 -37.58 -16.30 0.27
N ARG A 571 -38.44 -15.36 -0.14
CA ARG A 571 -39.91 -15.41 0.04
C ARG A 571 -40.64 -16.03 -1.16
N ARG A 572 -39.95 -16.22 -2.26
CA ARG A 572 -40.41 -16.93 -3.47
C ARG A 572 -39.87 -18.35 -3.43
#